data_AF-A0A6H1Z932-F1
#
_entry.id   AF-A0A6H1Z932-F1
#
_cell.length_a   1.000
_cell.length_b   1.000
_cell.length_c   1.000
_cell.angle_alpha   90.00
_cell.angle_beta   90.00
_cell.angle_gamma   90.00
#
_symmetry.space_group_name_H-M   'P 1'
#
loop_
_entity.id
_entity.type
_entity.pdbx_description
1 polymer ?
#
loop_
_entity_poly.entity_id
_entity_poly.type
_entity_poly.pdbx_seq_one_letter_code
_entity_poly.pdbx_strand_id
1 'polypeptide(L)'
;MSDIPRPAKGVRPLLDFEAGRSLASELQPMVDELRQIRTDFGIAIYRVFLVWARWSGERRGDGRLIVADRQEILPTPKVADISSVGQMLRAFGVVEEGGVTVSRITKEWSEDVLMGLRDGYVDGSTRLGRTLQPDVEFWWEIIEQRDREMARPRRFRVSGTPTLTRSVFGWEVVLEKQDYDVDRSGTVTQ
;
A
#
# COMPACT_ATOMS: atom_id res chain seq x y z
N MET A 1 38.57 -18.92 4.89
CA MET A 1 37.50 -19.59 5.67
C MET A 1 36.81 -18.53 6.48
N SER A 2 35.58 -18.17 6.11
CA SER A 2 34.79 -17.12 6.76
C SER A 2 34.04 -17.75 7.94
N ASP A 3 34.34 -17.31 9.16
CA ASP A 3 33.62 -17.69 10.37
C ASP A 3 32.20 -17.13 10.32
N ILE A 4 31.22 -18.01 10.09
CA ILE A 4 29.81 -17.68 10.28
C ILE A 4 29.55 -17.78 11.79
N PRO A 5 29.16 -16.68 12.47
CA PRO A 5 28.91 -16.72 13.91
C PRO A 5 27.79 -17.70 14.23
N ARG A 6 28.06 -18.65 15.14
CA ARG A 6 27.05 -19.59 15.64
C ARG A 6 25.93 -18.79 16.32
N PRO A 7 24.64 -19.07 16.04
CA PRO A 7 23.55 -18.40 16.72
C PRO A 7 23.64 -18.65 18.22
N ALA A 8 23.44 -17.60 19.02
CA ALA A 8 23.42 -17.69 20.47
C ALA A 8 22.43 -18.78 20.91
N LYS A 9 22.90 -19.69 21.77
CA LYS A 9 22.13 -20.85 22.25
C LYS A 9 20.83 -20.35 22.90
N GLY A 10 19.68 -20.64 22.27
CA GLY A 10 18.35 -20.35 22.83
C GLY A 10 17.54 -19.26 22.12
N VAL A 11 18.11 -18.53 21.15
CA VAL A 11 17.35 -17.55 20.36
C VAL A 11 17.05 -18.14 18.98
N ARG A 12 15.87 -18.76 18.84
CA ARG A 12 15.33 -19.12 17.52
C ARG A 12 14.33 -18.05 17.07
N PRO A 13 14.23 -17.74 15.76
CA PRO A 13 13.10 -17.00 15.24
C PRO A 13 11.79 -17.66 15.68
N LEU A 14 10.85 -16.87 16.19
CA LEU A 14 9.50 -17.36 16.51
C LEU A 14 8.82 -17.81 15.22
N LEU A 15 8.10 -18.93 15.29
CA LEU A 15 7.21 -19.37 14.22
C LEU A 15 5.97 -18.45 14.18
N ASP A 16 5.26 -18.36 13.06
CA ASP A 16 4.15 -17.40 12.89
C ASP A 16 3.06 -17.53 13.98
N PHE A 17 2.73 -18.77 14.38
CA PHE A 17 1.76 -19.01 15.45
C PHE A 17 2.27 -18.60 16.85
N GLU A 18 3.59 -18.58 17.04
CA GLU A 18 4.24 -18.11 18.28
C GLU A 18 4.40 -16.59 18.26
N ALA A 19 4.62 -16.00 17.08
CA ALA A 19 4.71 -14.56 16.89
C ALA A 19 3.39 -13.86 17.27
N GLY A 20 2.24 -14.45 16.93
CA GLY A 20 0.92 -13.94 17.33
C GLY A 20 0.65 -13.99 18.84
N ARG A 21 1.45 -14.72 19.62
CA ARG A 21 1.39 -14.78 21.09
C ARG A 21 2.59 -14.11 21.76
N SER A 22 3.38 -13.40 20.99
CA SER A 22 4.54 -12.70 21.52
C SER A 22 4.12 -11.40 22.20
N LEU A 23 4.94 -10.93 23.15
CA LEU A 23 4.80 -9.59 23.75
C LEU A 23 4.71 -8.49 22.67
N ALA A 24 5.41 -8.66 21.54
CA ALA A 24 5.36 -7.73 20.43
C ALA A 24 3.98 -7.70 19.73
N SER A 25 3.22 -8.79 19.79
CA SER A 25 1.84 -8.84 19.32
C SER A 25 0.88 -8.22 20.34
N GLU A 26 1.10 -8.46 21.63
CA GLU A 26 0.29 -7.86 22.71
C GLU A 26 0.41 -6.34 22.77
N LEU A 27 1.61 -5.80 22.49
CA LEU A 27 1.84 -4.36 22.45
C LEU A 27 1.40 -3.68 21.15
N GLN A 28 1.00 -4.45 20.13
CA GLN A 28 0.64 -3.92 18.81
C GLN A 28 -0.50 -2.89 18.87
N PRO A 29 -1.64 -3.15 19.55
CA PRO A 29 -2.73 -2.17 19.62
C PRO A 29 -2.32 -0.83 20.26
N MET A 30 -1.49 -0.88 21.31
CA MET A 30 -0.96 0.32 21.97
C MET A 30 -0.04 1.10 21.02
N VAL A 31 0.82 0.41 20.26
CA VAL A 31 1.69 1.06 19.26
C VAL A 31 0.86 1.71 18.17
N ASP A 32 -0.24 1.08 17.73
CA ASP A 32 -1.10 1.64 16.71
C ASP A 32 -1.90 2.86 17.19
N GLU A 33 -2.35 2.85 18.44
CA GLU A 33 -2.93 4.03 19.09
C GLU A 33 -1.93 5.19 19.13
N LEU A 34 -0.68 4.93 19.56
CA LEU A 34 0.39 5.93 19.57
C LEU A 34 0.72 6.47 18.16
N ARG A 35 0.58 5.66 17.11
CA ARG A 35 0.75 6.10 15.72
C ARG A 35 -0.41 7.00 15.28
N GLN A 36 -1.63 6.65 15.67
CA GLN A 36 -2.85 7.37 15.32
C GLN A 36 -2.88 8.77 15.93
N ILE A 37 -2.29 8.96 17.11
CA ILE A 37 -2.14 10.28 17.75
C ILE A 37 -1.59 11.35 16.79
N ARG A 38 -0.63 11.01 15.92
CA ARG A 38 -0.08 11.95 14.94
C ARG A 38 -1.13 12.44 13.95
N THR A 39 -2.04 11.56 13.57
CA THR A 39 -3.18 11.87 12.71
C THR A 39 -4.22 12.70 13.44
N ASP A 40 -4.51 12.35 14.69
CA ASP A 40 -5.50 13.05 15.51
C ASP A 40 -5.04 14.49 15.82
N PHE A 41 -3.74 14.72 15.99
CA PHE A 41 -3.14 16.06 16.08
C PHE A 41 -3.01 16.80 14.74
N GLY A 42 -3.43 16.19 13.62
CA GLY A 42 -3.33 16.80 12.29
C GLY A 42 -1.91 16.95 11.76
N ILE A 43 -0.92 16.31 12.39
CA ILE A 43 0.49 16.34 11.99
C ILE A 43 0.72 15.41 10.80
N ALA A 44 -0.13 14.39 10.62
CA ALA A 44 -0.08 13.52 9.46
C ALA A 44 -0.44 14.30 8.18
N ILE A 45 0.57 14.48 7.31
CA ILE A 45 0.42 15.24 6.06
C ILE A 45 -0.28 14.40 4.98
N TYR A 46 -0.12 13.08 5.01
CA TYR A 46 -0.61 12.19 3.94
C TYR A 46 -1.60 11.16 4.48
N ARG A 47 -2.66 10.93 3.70
CA ARG A 47 -3.61 9.82 3.88
C ARG A 47 -3.37 8.80 2.79
N VAL A 48 -3.47 7.52 3.14
CA VAL A 48 -3.16 6.41 2.23
C VAL A 48 -4.38 5.51 2.12
N PHE A 49 -4.76 5.18 0.89
CA PHE A 49 -5.91 4.34 0.60
C PHE A 49 -5.52 3.18 -0.31
N LEU A 50 -6.19 2.06 -0.10
CA LEU A 50 -6.26 0.93 -1.02
C LEU A 50 -7.53 1.07 -1.83
N VAL A 51 -7.43 1.01 -3.16
CA VAL A 51 -8.56 1.21 -4.06
C VAL A 51 -8.71 0.04 -4.99
N TRP A 52 -9.93 -0.50 -5.01
CA TRP A 52 -10.37 -1.50 -5.95
C TRP A 52 -11.42 -0.89 -6.86
N ALA A 53 -11.25 -1.04 -8.15
CA ALA A 53 -12.23 -0.62 -9.14
C ALA A 53 -12.53 -1.76 -10.11
N ARG A 54 -13.71 -1.68 -10.70
CA ARG A 54 -14.16 -2.61 -11.73
C ARG A 54 -14.38 -1.86 -13.02
N TRP A 55 -13.91 -2.45 -14.10
CA TRP A 55 -14.26 -2.05 -15.45
C TRP A 55 -15.70 -2.46 -15.73
N SER A 56 -16.45 -1.62 -16.43
CA SER A 56 -17.83 -1.93 -16.80
C SER A 56 -17.93 -3.05 -17.84
N GLY A 57 -16.87 -3.27 -18.61
CA GLY A 57 -16.74 -4.38 -19.55
C GLY A 57 -16.21 -5.65 -18.88
N GLU A 58 -15.98 -6.71 -19.68
CA GLU A 58 -15.56 -8.02 -19.17
C GLU A 58 -14.07 -8.08 -18.81
N ARG A 59 -13.29 -7.09 -19.27
CA ARG A 59 -11.83 -7.06 -19.12
C ARG A 59 -11.36 -5.66 -18.75
N ARG A 60 -10.18 -5.58 -18.12
CA ARG A 60 -9.47 -4.31 -17.91
C ARG A 60 -9.31 -3.54 -19.22
N GLY A 61 -9.60 -2.25 -19.17
CA GLY A 61 -9.57 -1.36 -20.32
C GLY A 61 -10.87 -1.33 -21.14
N ASP A 62 -11.86 -2.15 -20.80
CA ASP A 62 -13.15 -2.20 -21.51
C ASP A 62 -14.23 -1.38 -20.77
N GLY A 63 -14.72 -0.34 -21.44
CA GLY A 63 -15.73 0.57 -20.92
C GLY A 63 -15.17 1.59 -19.90
N ARG A 64 -15.92 1.84 -18.83
CA ARG A 64 -15.58 2.85 -17.80
C ARG A 64 -15.11 2.17 -16.52
N LEU A 65 -14.11 2.75 -15.88
CA LEU A 65 -13.62 2.32 -14.58
C LEU A 65 -14.52 2.88 -13.47
N ILE A 66 -15.10 2.00 -12.65
CA ILE A 66 -15.99 2.34 -11.53
C ILE A 66 -15.31 1.91 -10.24
N VAL A 67 -15.07 2.86 -9.32
CA VAL A 67 -14.50 2.56 -8.00
C VAL A 67 -15.51 1.71 -7.21
N ALA A 68 -15.11 0.48 -6.90
CA ALA A 68 -15.93 -0.49 -6.20
C ALA A 68 -15.71 -0.43 -4.69
N ASP A 69 -14.47 -0.25 -4.26
CA ASP A 69 -14.13 -0.05 -2.85
C ASP A 69 -12.90 0.83 -2.69
N ARG A 70 -12.87 1.56 -1.59
CA ARG A 70 -11.82 2.50 -1.23
C ARG A 70 -11.63 2.48 0.28
N GLN A 71 -10.55 1.84 0.71
CA GLN A 71 -10.27 1.60 2.12
C GLN A 71 -9.08 2.43 2.58
N GLU A 72 -9.26 3.22 3.64
CA GLU A 72 -8.16 3.96 4.26
C GLU A 72 -7.32 3.03 5.14
N ILE A 73 -5.99 3.18 5.06
CA ILE A 73 -5.08 2.46 5.95
C ILE A 73 -4.96 3.23 7.25
N LEU A 74 -5.46 2.61 8.32
CA LEU A 74 -5.32 3.07 9.70
C LEU A 74 -4.54 2.04 10.53
N PRO A 75 -3.73 2.49 11.50
CA PRO A 75 -3.35 3.90 11.76
C PRO A 75 -2.58 4.51 10.58
N THR A 76 -2.60 5.84 10.44
CA THR A 76 -2.06 6.48 9.22
C THR A 76 -0.57 6.18 9.05
N PRO A 77 -0.18 5.52 7.94
CA PRO A 77 1.19 5.05 7.77
C PRO A 77 2.18 6.21 7.56
N LYS A 78 3.47 5.90 7.62
CA LYS A 78 4.51 6.86 7.25
C LYS A 78 4.78 6.75 5.75
N VAL A 79 4.57 7.85 5.04
CA VAL A 79 4.99 8.01 3.64
C VAL A 79 6.37 8.66 3.62
N ALA A 80 7.34 8.01 2.99
CA ALA A 80 8.70 8.51 2.77
C ALA A 80 8.97 8.69 1.27
N ASP A 81 9.89 9.59 0.94
CA ASP A 81 10.41 9.81 -0.42
C ASP A 81 9.38 10.31 -1.45
N ILE A 82 8.23 10.83 -1.01
CA ILE A 82 7.24 11.44 -1.91
C ILE A 82 7.77 12.66 -2.67
N SER A 83 8.78 13.35 -2.14
CA SER A 83 9.50 14.43 -2.83
C SER A 83 10.44 13.93 -3.93
N SER A 84 10.74 12.63 -3.96
CA SER A 84 11.56 12.00 -5.01
C SER A 84 10.74 11.65 -6.25
N VAL A 85 9.41 11.76 -6.18
CA VAL A 85 8.53 11.72 -7.36
C VAL A 85 8.81 12.99 -8.16
N GLY A 86 9.70 12.86 -9.14
CA GLY A 86 10.17 13.96 -9.97
C GLY A 86 9.31 14.08 -11.21
N GLN A 87 9.12 15.31 -11.68
CA GLN A 87 8.54 15.58 -12.98
C GLN A 87 9.60 15.36 -14.07
N MET A 88 9.44 14.30 -14.85
CA MET A 88 10.30 14.00 -15.99
C MET A 88 9.63 14.45 -17.29
N LEU A 89 10.30 15.33 -18.03
CA LEU A 89 9.87 15.73 -19.38
C LEU A 89 10.10 14.57 -20.35
N ARG A 90 9.02 14.01 -20.88
CA ARG A 90 9.00 13.08 -22.01
C ARG A 90 8.58 13.80 -23.29
N ALA A 91 8.82 13.17 -24.44
CA ALA A 91 8.47 13.72 -25.76
C ALA A 91 6.98 14.08 -25.92
N PHE A 92 6.10 13.54 -25.05
CA PHE A 92 4.66 13.75 -25.07
C PHE A 92 4.12 14.53 -23.84
N GLY A 93 4.97 15.08 -22.97
CA GLY A 93 4.54 15.85 -21.80
C GLY A 93 5.41 15.66 -20.56
N VAL A 94 4.96 16.21 -19.42
CA VAL A 94 5.60 16.00 -18.12
C VAL A 94 4.96 14.80 -17.44
N VAL A 95 5.75 13.78 -17.10
CA VAL A 95 5.30 12.58 -16.39
C VAL A 95 5.95 12.55 -15.01
N GLU A 96 5.16 12.35 -13.97
CA GLU A 96 5.69 12.11 -12.62
C GLU A 96 6.22 10.68 -12.53
N GLU A 97 7.54 10.52 -12.38
CA GLU A 97 8.19 9.20 -12.27
C GLU A 97 8.92 9.12 -10.93
N GLY A 98 8.76 8.01 -10.22
CA GLY A 98 9.40 7.81 -8.92
C GLY A 98 8.74 6.75 -8.06
N GLY A 99 9.49 6.32 -7.05
CA GLY A 99 9.05 5.41 -6.02
C GLY A 99 8.71 6.12 -4.73
N VAL A 100 7.79 5.56 -3.96
CA VAL A 100 7.42 6.04 -2.62
C VAL A 100 7.43 4.84 -1.68
N THR A 101 8.02 5.00 -0.50
CA THR A 101 8.02 3.94 0.50
C THR A 101 6.95 4.23 1.55
N VAL A 102 6.01 3.31 1.73
CA VAL A 102 4.98 3.39 2.77
C VAL A 102 5.33 2.38 3.85
N SER A 103 5.59 2.87 5.06
CA SER A 103 6.04 2.05 6.21
C SER A 103 5.16 2.27 7.43
N ARG A 104 5.34 1.41 8.45
CA ARG A 104 4.53 1.40 9.69
C ARG A 104 3.06 1.08 9.45
N ILE A 105 2.78 0.33 8.39
CA ILE A 105 1.45 -0.24 8.17
C ILE A 105 1.29 -1.35 9.21
N THR A 106 0.12 -1.42 9.85
CA THR A 106 -0.05 -2.38 10.93
C THR A 106 -0.10 -3.83 10.44
N LYS A 107 0.23 -4.78 11.33
CA LYS A 107 0.39 -6.21 11.00
C LYS A 107 -0.93 -6.93 10.77
N GLU A 108 -2.04 -6.36 11.18
CA GLU A 108 -3.39 -6.92 10.95
C GLU A 108 -3.75 -6.92 9.47
N TRP A 109 -3.11 -6.08 8.66
CA TRP A 109 -3.18 -6.18 7.21
C TRP A 109 -2.40 -7.40 6.74
N SER A 110 -3.01 -8.23 5.90
CA SER A 110 -2.30 -9.33 5.24
C SER A 110 -1.52 -8.83 4.03
N GLU A 111 -0.44 -9.52 3.69
CA GLU A 111 0.32 -9.29 2.46
C GLU A 111 -0.59 -9.30 1.22
N ASP A 112 -1.48 -10.29 1.14
CA ASP A 112 -2.49 -10.42 0.09
C ASP A 112 -3.29 -9.12 -0.08
N VAL A 113 -3.80 -8.54 1.01
CA VAL A 113 -4.62 -7.32 0.92
C VAL A 113 -3.79 -6.12 0.49
N LEU A 114 -2.53 -5.99 0.95
CA LEU A 114 -1.61 -4.93 0.52
C LEU A 114 -1.25 -5.06 -0.98
N MET A 115 -1.29 -6.28 -1.50
CA MET A 115 -1.16 -6.60 -2.93
C MET A 115 -2.48 -6.51 -3.71
N GLY A 116 -3.59 -6.17 -3.05
CA GLY A 116 -4.92 -6.06 -3.64
C GLY A 116 -5.68 -7.38 -3.78
N LEU A 117 -5.10 -8.50 -3.33
CA LEU A 117 -5.64 -9.86 -3.43
C LEU A 117 -6.68 -10.17 -2.35
N ARG A 118 -7.60 -9.23 -2.10
CA ARG A 118 -8.70 -9.42 -1.16
C ARG A 118 -9.77 -10.33 -1.74
N ASP A 119 -10.37 -11.15 -0.88
CA ASP A 119 -11.54 -11.97 -1.24
C ASP A 119 -12.65 -11.08 -1.85
N GLY A 120 -13.28 -11.58 -2.91
CA GLY A 120 -14.26 -10.84 -3.72
C GLY A 120 -13.69 -10.11 -4.94
N TYR A 121 -12.38 -9.87 -4.98
CA TYR A 121 -11.67 -9.24 -6.11
C TYR A 121 -10.69 -10.16 -6.82
N VAL A 122 -10.42 -11.32 -6.21
CA VAL A 122 -9.56 -12.37 -6.78
C VAL A 122 -10.37 -13.35 -7.62
N ASP A 123 -9.71 -13.90 -8.64
CA ASP A 123 -10.20 -15.00 -9.44
C ASP A 123 -9.94 -16.33 -8.71
N GLY A 124 -11.02 -16.97 -8.24
CA GLY A 124 -10.96 -18.26 -7.56
C GLY A 124 -10.70 -19.45 -8.47
N SER A 125 -10.65 -19.26 -9.80
CA SER A 125 -10.48 -20.34 -10.77
C SER A 125 -9.01 -20.75 -10.99
N THR A 126 -8.06 -19.91 -10.58
CA THR A 126 -6.64 -20.10 -10.89
C THR A 126 -5.95 -21.02 -9.88
N ARG A 127 -5.49 -22.20 -10.34
CA ARG A 127 -4.70 -23.16 -9.52
C ARG A 127 -3.27 -22.68 -9.18
N LEU A 128 -2.79 -21.61 -9.81
CA LEU A 128 -1.41 -21.13 -9.80
C LEU A 128 -1.15 -19.92 -8.89
N GLY A 129 -2.13 -19.52 -8.09
CA GLY A 129 -2.01 -18.39 -7.16
C GLY A 129 -3.24 -17.49 -7.21
N ARG A 130 -3.41 -16.66 -6.18
CA ARG A 130 -4.48 -15.66 -6.13
C ARG A 130 -4.12 -14.53 -7.09
N THR A 131 -4.90 -14.37 -8.16
CA THR A 131 -4.80 -13.23 -9.08
C THR A 131 -6.08 -12.42 -9.04
N LEU A 132 -6.02 -11.14 -9.39
CA LEU A 132 -7.22 -10.31 -9.52
C LEU A 132 -8.13 -10.81 -10.66
N GLN A 133 -9.45 -10.57 -10.53
CA GLN A 133 -10.42 -10.84 -11.59
C GLN A 133 -10.09 -10.02 -12.86
N PRO A 134 -10.46 -10.52 -14.05
CA PRO A 134 -10.11 -9.88 -15.32
C PRO A 134 -10.65 -8.47 -15.50
N ASP A 135 -11.73 -8.10 -14.81
CA ASP A 135 -12.38 -6.79 -14.83
C ASP A 135 -11.98 -5.91 -13.63
N VAL A 136 -11.19 -6.42 -12.68
CA VAL A 136 -10.81 -5.68 -11.47
C VAL A 136 -9.44 -5.04 -11.63
N GLU A 137 -9.33 -3.78 -11.23
CA GLU A 137 -8.07 -3.04 -11.10
C GLU A 137 -7.83 -2.62 -9.65
N PHE A 138 -6.56 -2.61 -9.24
CA PHE A 138 -6.14 -2.26 -7.89
C PHE A 138 -4.99 -1.26 -7.93
N TRP A 139 -5.06 -0.24 -7.09
CA TRP A 139 -3.99 0.72 -6.88
C TRP A 139 -4.01 1.28 -5.45
N TRP A 140 -2.92 1.95 -5.10
CA TRP A 140 -2.77 2.74 -3.89
C TRP A 140 -3.01 4.22 -4.21
N GLU A 141 -3.74 4.93 -3.35
CA GLU A 141 -3.86 6.38 -3.43
C GLU A 141 -3.18 7.05 -2.25
N ILE A 142 -2.37 8.07 -2.52
CA ILE A 142 -1.81 8.95 -1.50
C ILE A 142 -2.36 10.36 -1.73
N ILE A 143 -2.96 10.92 -0.68
CA ILE A 143 -3.59 12.25 -0.69
C ILE A 143 -2.93 13.13 0.36
N GLU A 144 -2.52 14.34 -0.01
CA GLU A 144 -2.02 15.34 0.93
C GLU A 144 -3.18 16.07 1.64
N GLN A 145 -3.18 16.11 2.97
CA GLN A 145 -4.28 16.62 3.78
C GLN A 145 -4.30 18.15 3.91
N ARG A 146 -3.24 18.86 3.48
CA ARG A 146 -3.08 20.30 3.72
C ARG A 146 -4.16 21.16 3.06
N ASP A 147 -4.79 20.67 1.99
CA ASP A 147 -5.87 21.38 1.31
C ASP A 147 -6.91 20.38 0.79
N ARG A 148 -7.99 20.14 1.58
CA ARG A 148 -9.03 19.15 1.24
C ARG A 148 -9.75 19.44 -0.07
N GLU A 149 -9.75 20.68 -0.55
CA GLU A 149 -10.44 21.06 -1.79
C GLU A 149 -9.53 20.97 -3.03
N MET A 150 -8.19 21.02 -2.84
CA MET A 150 -7.23 21.00 -3.96
C MET A 150 -6.36 19.74 -4.03
N ALA A 151 -6.37 18.88 -3.01
CA ALA A 151 -5.53 17.69 -2.97
C ALA A 151 -5.96 16.64 -3.99
N ARG A 152 -5.12 16.43 -5.01
CA ARG A 152 -5.33 15.39 -6.01
C ARG A 152 -4.79 14.05 -5.53
N PRO A 153 -5.58 12.97 -5.58
CA PRO A 153 -5.08 11.63 -5.30
C PRO A 153 -3.99 11.24 -6.29
N ARG A 154 -2.81 10.89 -5.79
CA ARG A 154 -1.75 10.29 -6.60
C ARG A 154 -1.88 8.78 -6.56
N ARG A 155 -1.94 8.14 -7.73
CA ARG A 155 -2.08 6.68 -7.87
C ARG A 155 -0.73 5.99 -7.96
N PHE A 156 -0.59 4.90 -7.23
CA PHE A 156 0.62 4.10 -7.22
C PHE A 156 0.29 2.62 -7.35
N ARG A 157 1.23 1.87 -7.95
CA ARG A 157 1.23 0.41 -7.95
C ARG A 157 2.27 -0.11 -7.00
N VAL A 158 2.09 -1.34 -6.53
CA VAL A 158 3.10 -2.02 -5.73
C VAL A 158 4.27 -2.44 -6.64
N SER A 159 5.51 -2.09 -6.26
CA SER A 159 6.75 -2.34 -7.03
C SER A 159 7.50 -3.61 -6.58
N GLY A 160 7.03 -4.26 -5.51
CA GLY A 160 7.61 -5.52 -5.03
C GLY A 160 6.82 -6.11 -3.87
N THR A 161 7.26 -7.24 -3.34
CA THR A 161 6.55 -7.89 -2.23
C THR A 161 6.61 -7.03 -0.96
N PRO A 162 5.47 -6.78 -0.28
CA PRO A 162 5.45 -6.16 1.04
C PRO A 162 6.38 -6.88 2.00
N THR A 163 7.13 -6.14 2.81
CA THR A 163 8.06 -6.72 3.77
C THR A 163 7.60 -6.44 5.19
N LEU A 164 7.45 -7.51 5.98
CA LEU A 164 7.14 -7.39 7.40
C LEU A 164 8.43 -7.10 8.17
N THR A 165 8.58 -5.87 8.64
CA THR A 165 9.84 -5.42 9.23
C THR A 165 9.69 -5.18 10.74
N ARG A 166 10.61 -5.79 11.52
CA ARG A 166 10.59 -5.70 12.99
C ARG A 166 10.92 -4.31 13.52
N SER A 167 11.80 -3.56 12.86
CA SER A 167 12.22 -2.22 13.30
C SER A 167 11.08 -1.19 13.23
N VAL A 168 10.15 -1.38 12.29
CA VAL A 168 8.99 -0.51 12.12
C VAL A 168 7.72 -1.07 12.75
N PHE A 169 7.78 -2.25 13.40
CA PHE A 169 6.63 -2.95 13.98
C PHE A 169 5.43 -3.00 13.02
N GLY A 170 5.65 -3.43 11.78
CA GLY A 170 4.65 -3.35 10.73
C GLY A 170 5.16 -3.71 9.34
N TRP A 171 4.29 -3.59 8.35
CA TRP A 171 4.64 -3.73 6.95
C TRP A 171 5.31 -2.47 6.39
N GLU A 172 6.18 -2.72 5.41
CA GLU A 172 6.77 -1.74 4.52
C GLU A 172 6.51 -2.17 3.08
N VAL A 173 6.02 -1.23 2.27
CA VAL A 173 5.65 -1.44 0.87
C VAL A 173 6.32 -0.36 0.03
N VAL A 174 7.00 -0.79 -1.03
CA VAL A 174 7.55 0.09 -2.05
C VAL A 174 6.53 0.25 -3.17
N LEU A 175 6.17 1.48 -3.45
CA LEU A 175 5.18 1.87 -4.44
C LEU A 175 5.85 2.61 -5.59
N GLU A 176 5.35 2.44 -6.81
CA GLU A 176 5.75 3.18 -8.01
C GLU A 176 4.58 4.01 -8.51
N LYS A 177 4.84 5.27 -8.92
CA LYS A 177 3.81 6.14 -9.50
C LYS A 177 3.24 5.49 -10.77
N GLN A 178 1.92 5.52 -10.90
CA GLN A 178 1.24 5.16 -12.14
C GLN A 178 1.01 6.41 -13.00
N ASP A 179 1.23 6.30 -14.30
CA ASP A 179 1.11 7.39 -15.28
C ASP A 179 -0.33 7.87 -15.52
N TYR A 180 -1.33 7.10 -15.08
CA TYR A 180 -2.74 7.48 -15.22
C TYR A 180 -3.11 8.53 -14.18
N ASP A 181 -3.09 9.80 -14.59
CA ASP A 181 -3.69 10.89 -13.83
C ASP A 181 -5.20 10.92 -14.07
N VAL A 182 -5.94 10.85 -12.97
CA VAL A 182 -7.36 11.17 -12.97
C VAL A 182 -7.46 12.68 -13.12
N ASP A 183 -8.28 13.16 -14.05
CA ASP A 183 -8.56 14.59 -14.12
C ASP A 183 -9.26 15.07 -12.83
N ARG A 184 -9.38 16.39 -12.69
CA ARG A 184 -9.97 17.04 -11.51
C ARG A 184 -11.42 16.62 -11.21
N SER A 185 -12.07 15.89 -12.13
CA SER A 185 -13.46 15.43 -12.02
C SER A 185 -13.60 13.97 -11.60
N GLY A 186 -12.50 13.24 -11.43
CA GLY A 186 -12.55 11.79 -11.18
C GLY A 186 -12.55 10.95 -12.46
N THR A 187 -12.39 11.57 -13.63
CA THR A 187 -12.39 10.87 -14.92
C THR A 187 -10.96 10.43 -15.28
N VAL A 188 -10.78 9.14 -15.52
CA VAL A 188 -9.51 8.60 -16.03
C VAL A 188 -9.37 9.05 -17.47
N THR A 189 -8.42 9.95 -17.75
CA THR A 189 -8.12 10.34 -19.13
C THR A 189 -7.11 9.34 -19.69
N GLN A 190 -7.46 8.72 -20.82
CA GLN A 190 -6.63 7.78 -21.56
C GLN A 190 -5.71 8.53 -22.52
#